data_AF-A9FZ45-F1
#
_entry.id   AF-A9FZ45-F1
#
_cell.length_a   1.000
_cell.length_b   1.000
_cell.length_c   1.000
_cell.angle_alpha   90.00
_cell.angle_beta   90.00
_cell.angle_gamma   90.00
#
_symmetry.space_group_name_H-M   'P 1'
#
loop_
_entity.id
_entity.type
_entity.pdbx_description
1 polymer ?
#
loop_
_entity_poly.entity_id
_entity_poly.type
_entity_poly.pdbx_seq_one_letter_code
_entity_poly.pdbx_strand_id
1 'polypeptide(L)'
;MTTRPGATGSAGAAGAAGEARAAAVAGAAGTAGAAGTAVRRIAAAKRIAAALAAVAIVQAAPGCGRSAEQQEADALLHAIDVLRDAPSEPREAREALLAELERQPASTPPAASAKDTCARAYRLLLDATAAEARVRALLEAPDGAAGPGALADLVAADAKVKESAEVMPRCAEALAILRRSGRRGM
;
A
#
# COMPACT_ATOMS: atom_id res chain seq x y z
N MET A 1 56.82 0.84 23.72
CA MET A 1 56.69 -0.38 22.91
C MET A 1 55.81 -0.06 21.72
N THR A 2 56.23 -0.52 20.55
CA THR A 2 56.12 0.16 19.26
C THR A 2 55.04 -0.48 18.38
N THR A 3 54.22 0.37 17.75
CA THR A 3 53.44 0.27 16.50
C THR A 3 52.80 -1.04 16.03
N ARG A 4 51.55 -0.92 15.53
CA ARG A 4 51.00 -1.75 14.46
C ARG A 4 50.24 -0.86 13.46
N PRO A 5 50.61 -0.90 12.17
CA PRO A 5 49.58 -0.85 11.13
C PRO A 5 49.86 -1.86 10.01
N GLY A 6 48.81 -2.45 9.46
CA GLY A 6 48.86 -3.31 8.29
C GLY A 6 47.59 -3.10 7.48
N ALA A 7 47.73 -2.44 6.34
CA ALA A 7 46.68 -2.10 5.40
C ALA A 7 46.80 -2.95 4.11
N THR A 8 45.72 -2.92 3.33
CA THR A 8 45.59 -3.16 1.89
C THR A 8 45.52 -4.61 1.37
N GLY A 9 44.48 -4.82 0.54
CA GLY A 9 44.26 -5.98 -0.30
C GLY A 9 43.09 -5.73 -1.25
N SER A 10 43.35 -4.96 -2.31
CA SER A 10 42.46 -4.75 -3.47
C SER A 10 43.05 -5.40 -4.72
N ALA A 11 42.25 -6.21 -5.42
CA ALA A 11 42.37 -6.68 -6.80
C ALA A 11 41.06 -7.44 -7.11
N GLY A 12 40.39 -7.38 -8.27
CA GLY A 12 40.74 -6.92 -9.61
C GLY A 12 40.25 -7.96 -10.64
N ALA A 13 39.72 -7.49 -11.79
CA ALA A 13 39.28 -8.21 -13.01
C ALA A 13 37.85 -8.82 -13.00
N ALA A 14 37.03 -8.69 -14.05
CA ALA A 14 37.34 -8.62 -15.48
C ALA A 14 36.34 -7.76 -16.31
N GLY A 15 36.86 -7.06 -17.33
CA GLY A 15 36.13 -6.66 -18.55
C GLY A 15 35.93 -7.87 -19.48
N ALA A 16 35.46 -7.78 -20.73
CA ALA A 16 35.18 -6.70 -21.66
C ALA A 16 34.37 -7.29 -22.84
N ALA A 17 33.78 -6.42 -23.67
CA ALA A 17 33.37 -6.56 -25.09
C ALA A 17 31.97 -5.95 -25.28
N GLY A 18 31.72 -4.91 -26.10
CA GLY A 18 32.50 -4.31 -27.18
C GLY A 18 31.94 -4.69 -28.55
N GLU A 19 31.33 -3.70 -29.24
CA GLU A 19 31.12 -3.61 -30.70
C GLU A 19 30.06 -4.54 -31.36
N ALA A 20 29.29 -4.19 -32.41
CA ALA A 20 29.38 -3.12 -33.39
C ALA A 20 28.03 -2.83 -34.12
N ARG A 21 27.84 -1.54 -34.45
CA ARG A 21 27.44 -0.91 -35.73
C ARG A 21 26.31 -1.49 -36.63
N ALA A 22 25.27 -0.66 -36.75
CA ALA A 22 24.78 0.06 -37.95
C ALA A 22 24.90 -0.54 -39.38
N ALA A 23 23.73 -0.66 -40.04
CA ALA A 23 23.45 -0.45 -41.48
C ALA A 23 21.96 -0.77 -41.71
N ALA A 24 21.17 -0.25 -42.64
CA ALA A 24 21.20 0.90 -43.53
C ALA A 24 19.77 1.01 -44.12
N VAL A 25 19.51 2.09 -44.83
CA VAL A 25 18.21 2.60 -45.25
C VAL A 25 17.82 2.10 -46.66
N ALA A 26 16.51 2.11 -46.92
CA ALA A 26 15.83 2.33 -48.22
C ALA A 26 15.76 1.19 -49.26
N GLY A 27 14.52 0.90 -49.65
CA GLY A 27 14.15 0.22 -50.90
C GLY A 27 12.67 0.45 -51.21
N ALA A 28 12.39 1.33 -52.17
CA ALA A 28 11.07 1.81 -52.55
C ALA A 28 10.41 0.97 -53.66
N ALA A 29 9.07 1.03 -53.66
CA ALA A 29 8.14 0.97 -54.80
C ALA A 29 8.07 -0.31 -55.67
N GLY A 30 6.91 -0.98 -55.58
CA GLY A 30 6.38 -1.90 -56.58
C GLY A 30 4.86 -1.98 -56.44
N THR A 31 4.17 -1.36 -57.38
CA THR A 31 2.72 -1.18 -57.47
C THR A 31 1.96 -2.42 -57.96
N ALA A 32 0.64 -2.40 -57.71
CA ALA A 32 -0.43 -3.17 -58.35
C ALA A 32 -0.82 -4.51 -57.70
N GLY A 33 -2.07 -4.58 -57.23
CA GLY A 33 -2.70 -5.79 -56.71
C GLY A 33 -3.88 -5.53 -55.79
N ALA A 34 -4.79 -4.65 -56.18
CA ALA A 34 -6.08 -4.47 -55.51
C ALA A 34 -6.96 -5.69 -55.79
N ALA A 35 -7.19 -6.53 -54.77
CA ALA A 35 -8.44 -7.26 -54.49
C ALA A 35 -8.13 -8.47 -53.58
N GLY A 36 -8.75 -8.52 -52.39
CA GLY A 36 -9.09 -9.82 -51.78
C GLY A 36 -8.48 -10.19 -50.42
N THR A 37 -7.63 -9.39 -49.79
CA THR A 37 -6.98 -9.83 -48.52
C THR A 37 -6.93 -8.79 -47.39
N ALA A 38 -7.66 -7.67 -47.51
CA ALA A 38 -7.78 -6.67 -46.43
C ALA A 38 -8.99 -6.88 -45.49
N VAL A 39 -9.78 -7.95 -45.67
CA VAL A 39 -10.97 -8.23 -44.83
C VAL A 39 -10.68 -9.16 -43.65
N ARG A 40 -9.45 -9.67 -43.48
CA ARG A 40 -9.12 -10.65 -42.42
C ARG A 40 -8.13 -10.17 -41.35
N ARG A 41 -7.66 -8.93 -41.38
CA ARG A 41 -6.71 -8.41 -40.36
C ARG A 41 -7.15 -7.11 -39.66
N ILE A 42 -8.42 -6.72 -39.82
CA ILE A 42 -9.08 -5.72 -38.97
C ILE A 42 -10.25 -6.39 -38.21
N ALA A 43 -9.98 -7.57 -37.67
CA ALA A 43 -10.93 -8.34 -36.85
C ALA A 43 -10.32 -8.75 -35.49
N ALA A 44 -9.20 -8.12 -35.09
CA ALA A 44 -8.55 -8.35 -33.80
C ALA A 44 -8.53 -7.11 -32.89
N ALA A 45 -8.87 -5.91 -33.38
CA ALA A 45 -8.81 -4.67 -32.60
C ALA A 45 -10.17 -4.14 -32.10
N LYS A 46 -11.28 -4.87 -32.34
CA LYS A 46 -12.63 -4.52 -31.83
C LYS A 46 -13.24 -5.55 -30.88
N ARG A 47 -12.44 -6.51 -30.40
CA ARG A 47 -12.89 -7.59 -29.49
C ARG A 47 -12.33 -7.50 -28.06
N ILE A 48 -11.75 -6.36 -27.67
CA ILE A 48 -11.31 -6.11 -26.28
C ILE A 48 -12.13 -4.99 -25.63
N ALA A 49 -12.85 -4.17 -26.41
CA ALA A 49 -13.75 -3.13 -25.89
C ALA A 49 -15.21 -3.59 -25.68
N ALA A 50 -15.55 -4.83 -26.05
CA ALA A 50 -16.89 -5.41 -25.88
C ALA A 50 -16.91 -6.58 -24.87
N ALA A 51 -15.86 -6.72 -24.06
CA ALA A 51 -15.77 -7.70 -22.98
C ALA A 51 -15.92 -7.07 -21.57
N LEU A 52 -16.17 -5.75 -21.48
CA LEU A 52 -16.41 -5.03 -20.22
C LEU A 52 -17.86 -4.56 -20.04
N ALA A 53 -18.75 -4.84 -21.00
CA ALA A 53 -20.15 -4.41 -20.98
C ALA A 53 -21.16 -5.57 -20.86
N ALA A 54 -20.69 -6.79 -20.58
CA ALA A 54 -21.52 -8.00 -20.53
C ALA A 54 -21.25 -8.89 -19.30
N VAL A 55 -20.95 -8.26 -18.16
CA VAL A 55 -21.27 -8.81 -16.83
C VAL A 55 -22.42 -7.94 -16.31
N ALA A 56 -23.58 -7.88 -16.99
CA ALA A 56 -24.69 -8.81 -16.75
C ALA A 56 -24.76 -9.18 -15.26
N ILE A 57 -25.45 -8.40 -14.43
CA ILE A 57 -26.92 -8.50 -14.29
C ILE A 57 -27.35 -9.98 -14.26
N VAL A 58 -26.71 -10.76 -13.40
CA VAL A 58 -27.18 -12.07 -12.94
C VAL A 58 -26.87 -12.11 -11.46
N GLN A 59 -27.84 -11.71 -10.62
CA GLN A 59 -28.10 -12.24 -9.27
C GLN A 59 -29.40 -11.61 -8.75
N ALA A 60 -30.51 -11.83 -9.46
CA ALA A 60 -31.85 -11.71 -8.88
C ALA A 60 -32.40 -13.13 -8.67
N ALA A 61 -31.78 -13.86 -7.74
CA ALA A 61 -32.43 -14.99 -7.09
C ALA A 61 -33.16 -14.45 -5.85
N PRO A 62 -34.46 -14.69 -5.65
CA PRO A 62 -35.13 -14.37 -4.39
C PRO A 62 -34.74 -15.46 -3.39
N GLY A 63 -33.57 -15.31 -2.77
CA GLY A 63 -33.05 -16.23 -1.78
C GLY A 63 -31.63 -15.86 -1.36
N CYS A 64 -31.50 -15.33 -0.13
CA CYS A 64 -30.23 -15.06 0.57
C CYS A 64 -29.35 -13.94 0.00
N GLY A 65 -29.88 -12.72 -0.11
CA GLY A 65 -29.04 -11.52 -0.24
C GLY A 65 -28.38 -11.17 1.09
N ARG A 66 -27.06 -10.90 1.10
CA ARG A 66 -26.36 -10.38 2.30
C ARG A 66 -27.04 -9.10 2.77
N SER A 67 -27.29 -8.99 4.08
CA SER A 67 -27.85 -7.77 4.65
C SER A 67 -26.92 -6.57 4.43
N ALA A 68 -27.47 -5.35 4.42
CA ALA A 68 -26.66 -4.13 4.31
C ALA A 68 -25.60 -4.05 5.41
N GLU A 69 -25.94 -4.52 6.61
CA GLU A 69 -25.05 -4.59 7.78
C GLU A 69 -23.87 -5.56 7.54
N GLN A 70 -24.09 -6.69 6.87
CA GLN A 70 -23.03 -7.62 6.51
C GLN A 70 -22.10 -7.03 5.45
N GLN A 71 -22.65 -6.34 4.45
CA GLN A 71 -21.85 -5.67 3.42
C GLN A 71 -20.98 -4.56 4.03
N GLU A 72 -21.54 -3.79 4.96
CA GLU A 72 -20.81 -2.77 5.72
C GLU A 72 -19.68 -3.39 6.56
N ALA A 73 -19.98 -4.45 7.32
CA ALA A 73 -18.97 -5.12 8.14
C ALA A 73 -17.82 -5.69 7.29
N ASP A 74 -18.13 -6.30 6.14
CA ASP A 74 -17.11 -6.80 5.21
C ASP A 74 -16.27 -5.67 4.61
N ALA A 75 -16.88 -4.56 4.21
CA ALA A 75 -16.18 -3.39 3.70
C ALA A 75 -15.24 -2.78 4.75
N LEU A 76 -15.70 -2.67 6.00
CA LEU A 76 -14.90 -2.17 7.11
C LEU A 76 -13.72 -3.09 7.43
N LEU A 77 -13.95 -4.41 7.47
CA LEU A 77 -12.88 -5.39 7.66
C LEU A 77 -11.83 -5.30 6.55
N HIS A 78 -12.28 -5.19 5.29
CA HIS A 78 -11.40 -5.03 4.16
C HIS A 78 -10.55 -3.75 4.26
N ALA A 79 -11.16 -2.60 4.58
CA ALA A 79 -10.44 -1.35 4.75
C ALA A 79 -9.36 -1.44 5.85
N ILE A 80 -9.67 -2.10 6.97
CA ILE A 80 -8.72 -2.30 8.07
C ILE A 80 -7.60 -3.26 7.67
N ASP A 81 -7.90 -4.35 6.95
CA ASP A 81 -6.89 -5.28 6.47
C ASP A 81 -5.95 -4.61 5.45
N VAL A 82 -6.47 -3.78 4.52
CA VAL A 82 -5.66 -2.97 3.59
C VAL A 82 -4.74 -2.01 4.36
N LEU A 83 -5.24 -1.31 5.37
CA LEU A 83 -4.44 -0.40 6.18
C LEU A 83 -3.37 -1.12 7.02
N ARG A 84 -3.68 -2.34 7.49
CA ARG A 84 -2.73 -3.19 8.22
C ARG A 84 -1.58 -3.62 7.33
N ASP A 85 -1.91 -4.08 6.13
CA ASP A 85 -0.97 -4.72 5.21
C ASP A 85 -0.22 -3.69 4.34
N ALA A 86 -0.63 -2.41 4.37
CA ALA A 86 0.05 -1.31 3.70
C ALA A 86 1.48 -1.09 4.25
N PRO A 87 2.44 -0.72 3.38
CA PRO A 87 3.79 -0.35 3.81
C PRO A 87 3.78 0.89 4.70
N SER A 88 4.80 1.05 5.55
CA SER A 88 4.95 2.24 6.42
C SER A 88 5.23 3.52 5.63
N GLU A 89 5.85 3.40 4.46
CA GLU A 89 6.21 4.50 3.58
C GLU A 89 5.62 4.27 2.16
N PRO A 90 5.17 5.33 1.47
CA PRO A 90 5.14 6.73 1.90
C PRO A 90 4.00 7.03 2.89
N ARG A 91 4.25 7.92 3.85
CA ARG A 91 3.29 8.29 4.92
C ARG A 91 1.93 8.74 4.39
N GLU A 92 1.92 9.56 3.34
CA GLU A 92 0.71 10.16 2.77
C GLU A 92 -0.25 9.08 2.26
N ALA A 93 0.28 7.96 1.76
CA ALA A 93 -0.53 6.84 1.31
C ALA A 93 -1.25 6.15 2.48
N ARG A 94 -0.58 5.96 3.63
CA ARG A 94 -1.26 5.43 4.83
C ARG A 94 -2.27 6.41 5.42
N GLU A 95 -1.97 7.71 5.42
CA GLU A 95 -2.92 8.73 5.87
C GLU A 95 -4.19 8.73 5.01
N ALA A 96 -4.06 8.57 3.69
CA ALA A 96 -5.20 8.43 2.80
C ALA A 96 -6.04 7.16 3.09
N LEU A 97 -5.40 6.02 3.35
CA LEU A 97 -6.08 4.77 3.73
C LEU A 97 -6.81 4.91 5.07
N LEU A 98 -6.20 5.59 6.04
CA LEU A 98 -6.84 5.88 7.31
C LEU A 98 -8.05 6.81 7.15
N ALA A 99 -7.93 7.86 6.32
CA ALA A 99 -9.05 8.73 6.01
C ALA A 99 -10.19 8.01 5.25
N GLU A 100 -9.87 6.99 4.44
CA GLU A 100 -10.87 6.11 3.84
C GLU A 100 -11.57 5.23 4.87
N LEU A 101 -10.81 4.63 5.80
CA LEU A 101 -11.37 3.86 6.92
C LEU A 101 -12.37 4.68 7.75
N GLU A 102 -12.03 5.93 8.06
CA GLU A 102 -12.86 6.81 8.90
C GLU A 102 -14.18 7.21 8.22
N ARG A 103 -14.15 7.33 6.89
CA ARG A 103 -15.33 7.63 6.05
C ARG A 103 -16.26 6.43 5.86
N GLN A 104 -15.84 5.21 6.23
CA GLN A 104 -16.69 4.04 6.11
C GLN A 104 -17.97 4.18 6.96
N PRO A 105 -19.13 3.79 6.41
CA PRO A 105 -20.35 3.69 7.19
C PRO A 105 -20.19 2.65 8.31
N ALA A 106 -20.83 2.92 9.44
CA ALA A 106 -20.79 2.07 10.63
C ALA A 106 -22.14 2.18 11.36
N SER A 107 -23.13 1.43 10.89
CA SER A 107 -24.52 1.43 11.37
C SER A 107 -24.75 0.50 12.57
N THR A 108 -23.92 -0.53 12.73
CA THR A 108 -24.02 -1.46 13.87
C THR A 108 -23.06 -1.09 15.00
N PRO A 109 -23.40 -1.33 16.29
CA PRO A 109 -22.49 -1.05 17.40
C PRO A 109 -21.11 -1.73 17.29
N PRO A 110 -21.01 -3.02 16.87
CA PRO A 110 -19.71 -3.65 16.64
C PRO A 110 -18.90 -3.00 15.51
N ALA A 111 -19.54 -2.56 14.42
CA ALA A 111 -18.87 -1.88 13.32
C ALA A 111 -18.36 -0.51 13.75
N ALA A 112 -19.17 0.27 14.46
CA ALA A 112 -18.77 1.58 15.00
C ALA A 112 -17.57 1.45 15.96
N SER A 113 -17.65 0.50 16.90
CA SER A 113 -16.56 0.23 17.84
C SER A 113 -15.26 -0.18 17.14
N ALA A 114 -15.32 -1.06 16.14
CA ALA A 114 -14.15 -1.48 15.37
C ALA A 114 -13.56 -0.33 14.57
N LYS A 115 -14.39 0.46 13.87
CA LYS A 115 -13.95 1.63 13.11
C LYS A 115 -13.21 2.62 14.00
N ASP A 116 -13.85 3.05 15.09
CA ASP A 116 -13.32 4.12 15.95
C ASP A 116 -12.04 3.68 16.69
N THR A 117 -12.04 2.45 17.20
CA THR A 117 -10.89 1.90 17.93
C THR A 117 -9.70 1.69 17.00
N CYS A 118 -9.92 1.12 15.82
CA CYS A 118 -8.84 0.90 14.87
C CYS A 118 -8.35 2.20 14.23
N ALA A 119 -9.23 3.14 13.88
CA ALA A 119 -8.82 4.45 13.39
C ALA A 119 -7.92 5.16 14.42
N ARG A 120 -8.30 5.16 15.71
CA ARG A 120 -7.46 5.70 16.79
C ARG A 120 -6.10 4.99 16.88
N ALA A 121 -6.09 3.66 16.85
CA ALA A 121 -4.86 2.88 16.92
C ALA A 121 -3.90 3.24 15.77
N TYR A 122 -4.40 3.31 14.54
CA TYR A 122 -3.59 3.63 13.37
C TYR A 122 -3.14 5.10 13.32
N ARG A 123 -3.93 6.05 13.83
CA ARG A 123 -3.48 7.44 14.05
C ARG A 123 -2.27 7.48 14.97
N LEU A 124 -2.31 6.78 16.10
CA LEU A 124 -1.20 6.71 17.04
C LEU A 124 0.04 6.06 16.41
N LEU A 125 -0.15 5.01 15.61
CA LEU A 125 0.94 4.37 14.88
C LEU A 125 1.60 5.31 13.86
N LEU A 126 0.80 6.09 13.13
CA LEU A 126 1.32 7.12 12.22
C LEU A 126 2.10 8.18 12.99
N ASP A 127 1.58 8.65 14.12
CA ASP A 127 2.30 9.62 14.93
C ASP A 127 3.62 9.06 15.49
N ALA A 128 3.62 7.81 15.93
CA ALA A 128 4.79 7.09 16.42
C ALA A 128 5.87 6.96 15.33
N THR A 129 5.50 6.52 14.12
CA THR A 129 6.43 6.40 12.99
C THR A 129 7.02 7.75 12.57
N ALA A 130 6.24 8.84 12.59
CA ALA A 130 6.80 10.19 12.39
C ALA A 130 7.77 10.59 13.51
N ALA A 131 7.49 10.17 14.74
CA ALA A 131 8.38 10.43 15.85
C ALA A 131 9.71 9.68 15.70
N GLU A 132 9.67 8.40 15.32
CA GLU A 132 10.85 7.60 14.98
C GLU A 132 11.68 8.22 13.85
N ALA A 133 11.04 8.72 12.80
CA ALA A 133 11.73 9.43 11.71
C ALA A 133 12.46 10.68 12.19
N ARG A 134 11.85 11.46 13.10
CA ARG A 134 12.51 12.62 13.73
C ARG A 134 13.70 12.21 14.60
N VAL A 135 13.57 11.13 15.38
CA VAL A 135 14.69 10.57 16.17
C VAL A 135 15.83 10.17 15.25
N ARG A 136 15.54 9.45 14.17
CA ARG A 136 16.56 9.05 13.18
C ARG A 136 17.26 10.25 12.58
N ALA A 137 16.51 11.28 12.18
CA ALA A 137 17.09 12.51 11.66
C ALA A 137 18.01 13.22 12.67
N LEU A 138 17.66 13.23 13.95
CA LEU A 138 18.52 13.78 15.02
C LEU A 138 19.82 12.99 15.20
N LEU A 139 19.78 11.66 15.04
CA LEU A 139 20.95 10.79 15.14
C LEU A 139 21.88 10.90 13.91
N GLU A 140 21.32 11.18 12.73
CA GLU A 140 22.06 11.39 11.49
C GLU A 140 22.57 12.83 11.33
N ALA A 141 22.04 13.75 12.14
CA ALA A 141 22.44 15.16 12.10
C ALA A 141 23.88 15.34 12.63
N PRO A 142 24.64 16.28 12.06
CA PRO A 142 25.99 16.58 12.53
C PRO A 142 25.99 17.07 13.99
N ASP A 143 27.09 16.83 14.69
CA ASP A 143 27.26 17.20 16.10
C ASP A 143 26.91 18.68 16.34
N GLY A 144 26.04 18.95 17.31
CA GLY A 144 25.55 20.28 17.65
C GLY A 144 24.28 20.73 16.93
N ALA A 145 23.72 19.93 16.00
CA ALA A 145 22.45 20.22 15.34
C ALA A 145 21.21 19.91 16.20
N ALA A 146 21.36 19.14 17.28
CA ALA A 146 20.29 18.90 18.23
C ALA A 146 20.00 20.16 19.05
N GLY A 147 18.93 20.87 18.69
CA GLY A 147 18.48 22.05 19.42
C GLY A 147 18.00 21.71 20.84
N PRO A 148 17.83 22.72 21.72
CA PRO A 148 17.47 22.52 23.13
C PRO A 148 16.13 21.78 23.37
N GLY A 149 15.27 21.66 22.35
CA GLY A 149 14.01 20.90 22.42
C GLY A 149 14.13 19.40 22.13
N ALA A 150 15.27 18.91 21.61
CA ALA A 150 15.40 17.55 21.09
C ALA A 150 15.08 16.46 22.14
N LEU A 151 15.49 16.64 23.39
CA LEU A 151 15.17 15.70 24.47
C LEU A 151 13.67 15.67 24.80
N ALA A 152 13.00 16.81 24.77
CA ALA A 152 11.56 16.87 24.99
C ALA A 152 10.79 16.19 23.85
N ASP A 153 11.24 16.37 22.61
CA ASP A 153 10.67 15.71 21.44
C ASP A 153 10.85 14.18 21.49
N LEU A 154 11.99 13.70 21.99
CA LEU A 154 12.23 12.27 22.21
C LEU A 154 11.33 11.67 23.29
N VAL A 155 11.12 12.37 24.39
CA VAL A 155 10.20 11.92 25.45
C VAL A 155 8.76 11.89 24.94
N ALA A 156 8.34 12.89 24.17
CA ALA A 156 7.03 12.92 23.54
C ALA A 156 6.86 11.79 22.50
N ALA A 157 7.92 11.48 21.74
CA ALA A 157 7.95 10.35 20.80
C ALA A 157 7.73 9.01 21.52
N ASP A 158 8.49 8.76 22.58
CA ASP A 158 8.40 7.53 23.39
C ASP A 158 7.00 7.35 24.01
N ALA A 159 6.39 8.44 24.49
CA ALA A 159 5.03 8.41 25.01
C ALA A 159 4.01 7.95 23.95
N LYS A 160 4.12 8.45 22.70
CA LYS A 160 3.23 8.04 21.61
C LYS A 160 3.44 6.59 21.17
N VAL A 161 4.69 6.12 21.15
CA VAL A 161 4.99 4.71 20.85
C VAL A 161 4.35 3.79 21.90
N LYS A 162 4.49 4.13 23.19
CA LYS A 162 3.85 3.40 24.29
C LYS A 162 2.33 3.40 24.19
N GLU A 163 1.73 4.57 23.97
CA GLU A 163 0.28 4.69 23.81
C GLU A 163 -0.22 3.86 22.62
N SER A 164 0.48 3.89 21.48
CA SER A 164 0.15 3.05 20.33
C SER A 164 0.18 1.55 20.67
N ALA A 165 1.21 1.10 21.42
CA ALA A 165 1.36 -0.29 21.83
C ALA A 165 0.22 -0.77 22.74
N GLU A 166 -0.31 0.11 23.59
CA GLU A 166 -1.45 -0.18 24.48
C GLU A 166 -2.79 -0.24 23.74
N VAL A 167 -2.97 0.55 22.68
CA VAL A 167 -4.25 0.67 21.96
C VAL A 167 -4.41 -0.41 20.89
N MET A 168 -3.33 -0.91 20.29
CA MET A 168 -3.39 -1.95 19.25
C MET A 168 -4.14 -3.24 19.66
N PRO A 169 -3.94 -3.79 20.87
CA PRO A 169 -4.72 -4.94 21.34
C PRO A 169 -6.23 -4.70 21.34
N ARG A 170 -6.66 -3.46 21.65
CA ARG A 170 -8.09 -3.10 21.64
C ARG A 170 -8.67 -3.08 20.22
N CYS A 171 -7.90 -2.62 19.23
CA CYS A 171 -8.32 -2.74 17.82
C CYS A 171 -8.45 -4.21 17.41
N ALA A 172 -7.49 -5.06 17.79
CA ALA A 172 -7.55 -6.49 17.48
C ALA A 172 -8.77 -7.18 18.11
N GLU A 173 -9.12 -6.81 19.35
CA GLU A 173 -10.31 -7.31 20.03
C GLU A 173 -11.60 -6.85 19.34
N ALA A 174 -11.71 -5.56 19.00
CA ALA A 174 -12.87 -5.01 18.31
C ALA A 174 -13.08 -5.67 16.94
N LEU A 175 -12.00 -5.93 16.18
CA LEU A 175 -12.04 -6.71 14.95
C LEU A 175 -12.52 -8.15 15.17
N ALA A 176 -12.06 -8.80 16.23
CA ALA A 176 -12.48 -10.16 16.55
C ALA A 176 -13.99 -10.21 16.90
N ILE A 177 -14.49 -9.19 17.62
CA ILE A 177 -15.92 -9.04 17.91
C ILE A 177 -16.71 -8.84 16.61
N LEU A 178 -16.29 -7.90 15.75
CA LEU A 178 -16.96 -7.64 14.46
C LEU A 178 -17.06 -8.90 13.60
N ARG A 179 -15.97 -9.65 13.45
CA ARG A 179 -15.93 -10.93 12.70
C ARG A 179 -16.87 -11.98 13.31
N ARG A 180 -16.98 -12.06 14.64
CA ARG A 180 -17.91 -12.99 15.30
C ARG A 180 -19.37 -12.55 15.16
N SER A 181 -19.64 -11.26 15.16
CA SER A 181 -20.98 -10.71 14.98
C SER A 181 -21.49 -10.95 13.56
N GLY A 182 -20.64 -10.73 12.55
CA GLY A 182 -20.98 -11.01 11.15
C GLY A 182 -21.31 -12.49 10.89
N ARG A 183 -20.67 -13.43 11.60
CA ARG A 183 -20.98 -14.87 11.50
C ARG A 183 -22.26 -15.30 12.20
N ARG A 184 -22.73 -14.55 13.21
CA ARG A 184 -23.92 -14.87 14.00
C ARG A 184 -25.22 -14.30 13.41
N GLY A 185 -25.11 -13.35 12.47
CA GLY A 185 -26.24 -12.80 11.72
C GLY A 185 -26.54 -13.54 10.40
N MET A 186 -25.96 -14.74 10.21
CA MET A 186 -26.30 -15.70 9.15
C MET A 186 -27.13 -16.83 9.76
#